data_AF-A0A1M7ERL0-F1
#
_entry.id   AF-A0A1M7ERL0-F1
#
_cell.length_a   1.000
_cell.length_b   1.000
_cell.length_c   1.000
_cell.angle_alpha   90.00
_cell.angle_beta   90.00
_cell.angle_gamma   90.00
#
_symmetry.space_group_name_H-M   'P 1'
#
loop_
_entity.id
_entity.type
_entity.pdbx_description
1 polymer ?
#
loop_
_entity_poly.entity_id
_entity_poly.type
_entity_poly.pdbx_seq_one_letter_code
_entity_poly.pdbx_strand_id
1 'polypeptide(L)'
;MNKIQINDRINLLYLSLQFCTDQIKTFTVGERICINQERFQWLHILSNPEAEPRLVSVVIEEKIEQTKKLIAMYNYKPIHQNPFDFEKTETEF
;
A
#
# COMPACT_ATOMS: atom_id res chain seq x y z
N MET A 1 9.42 2.13 -11.74
CA MET A 1 9.68 1.32 -10.52
C MET A 1 9.93 -0.11 -10.95
N ASN A 2 10.89 -0.82 -10.36
CA ASN A 2 11.09 -2.26 -10.61
C ASN A 2 10.07 -3.10 -9.80
N LYS A 3 10.01 -4.42 -10.05
CA LYS A 3 9.04 -5.32 -9.40
C LYS A 3 9.07 -5.24 -7.87
N ILE A 4 10.26 -5.19 -7.28
CA ILE A 4 10.46 -5.08 -5.83
C ILE A 4 9.86 -3.77 -5.31
N GLN A 5 10.18 -2.64 -5.95
CA GLN A 5 9.64 -1.33 -5.59
C GLN A 5 8.10 -1.28 -5.71
N ILE A 6 7.53 -1.96 -6.71
CA ILE A 6 6.08 -2.05 -6.89
C ILE A 6 5.45 -2.87 -5.75
N ASN A 7 6.04 -4.01 -5.39
CA ASN A 7 5.59 -4.83 -4.25
C ASN A 7 5.65 -4.05 -2.93
N ASP A 8 6.76 -3.34 -2.67
CA ASP A 8 6.90 -2.48 -1.49
C ASP A 8 5.82 -1.39 -1.44
N ARG A 9 5.50 -0.78 -2.59
CA ARG A 9 4.44 0.22 -2.68
C ARG A 9 3.07 -0.39 -2.41
N ILE A 10 2.75 -1.54 -2.99
CA ILE A 10 1.48 -2.26 -2.73
C ILE A 10 1.34 -2.57 -1.24
N ASN A 11 2.40 -3.07 -0.61
CA ASN A 11 2.45 -3.36 0.83
C ASN A 11 2.22 -2.11 1.67
N LEU A 12 2.88 -0.99 1.36
CA LEU A 12 2.70 0.27 2.05
C LEU A 12 1.26 0.80 1.93
N LEU A 13 0.67 0.75 0.73
CA LEU A 13 -0.71 1.20 0.49
C LEU A 13 -1.72 0.34 1.26
N TYR A 14 -1.52 -0.98 1.27
CA TYR A 14 -2.35 -1.91 2.02
C TYR A 14 -2.26 -1.65 3.53
N LEU A 15 -1.03 -1.55 4.06
CA LEU A 15 -0.79 -1.29 5.47
C LEU A 15 -1.37 0.05 5.93
N SER A 16 -1.26 1.08 5.09
CA SER A 16 -1.83 2.41 5.36
C SER A 16 -3.35 2.37 5.45
N LEU A 17 -4.01 1.62 4.56
CA LEU A 17 -5.48 1.44 4.61
C LEU A 17 -5.92 0.67 5.85
N GLN A 18 -5.15 -0.34 6.25
CA GLN A 18 -5.45 -1.14 7.42
C GLN A 18 -5.25 -0.34 8.71
N PHE A 19 -4.12 0.34 8.87
CA PHE A 19 -3.87 1.25 9.99
C PHE A 19 -4.96 2.33 10.10
N CYS A 20 -5.38 2.89 8.97
CA CYS A 20 -6.45 3.89 8.94
C CYS A 20 -7.79 3.34 9.47
N THR A 21 -8.04 2.04 9.26
CA THR A 21 -9.27 1.37 9.68
C THR A 21 -9.22 1.00 11.16
N ASP A 22 -8.06 0.49 11.61
CA ASP A 22 -7.92 -0.15 12.92
C ASP A 22 -7.54 0.82 14.03
N GLN A 23 -6.83 1.90 13.71
CA GLN A 23 -6.21 2.78 14.72
C GLN A 23 -6.73 4.21 14.66
N ILE A 24 -6.49 4.90 13.54
CA ILE A 24 -6.72 6.35 13.42
C ILE A 24 -7.28 6.62 12.03
N LYS A 25 -8.39 7.35 11.93
CA LYS A 25 -8.95 7.79 10.63
C LYS A 25 -8.07 8.88 9.99
N THR A 26 -6.95 8.50 9.41
CA THR A 26 -5.98 9.39 8.73
C THR A 26 -6.44 9.82 7.34
N PHE A 27 -7.27 9.01 6.69
CA PHE A 27 -7.80 9.25 5.36
C PHE A 27 -9.32 9.41 5.37
N THR A 28 -9.81 10.31 4.52
CA THR A 28 -11.23 10.39 4.15
C THR A 28 -11.64 9.16 3.33
N VAL A 29 -12.95 8.95 3.14
CA VAL A 29 -13.47 7.87 2.29
C VAL A 29 -12.94 7.99 0.85
N GLY A 30 -12.94 9.20 0.28
CA GLY A 30 -12.43 9.44 -1.07
C GLY A 30 -10.94 9.13 -1.20
N GLU A 31 -10.13 9.51 -0.22
CA GLU A 31 -8.69 9.21 -0.20
C GLU A 31 -8.43 7.70 -0.10
N ARG A 32 -9.19 6.98 0.72
CA ARG A 32 -9.09 5.52 0.80
C ARG A 32 -9.41 4.85 -0.53
N ILE A 33 -10.40 5.36 -1.27
CA ILE A 33 -10.73 4.88 -2.61
C ILE A 33 -9.54 5.11 -3.56
N CYS A 34 -8.97 6.31 -3.57
CA CYS A 34 -7.81 6.63 -4.42
C CYS A 34 -6.59 5.73 -4.10
N ILE A 35 -6.27 5.53 -2.82
CA ILE A 35 -5.17 4.66 -2.36
C ILE A 35 -5.41 3.21 -2.79
N ASN A 36 -6.65 2.73 -2.65
CA ASN A 36 -7.01 1.37 -3.05
C ASN A 36 -6.96 1.20 -4.59
N GLN A 37 -7.38 2.21 -5.35
CA GLN A 37 -7.26 2.22 -6.81
C GLN A 37 -5.81 2.22 -7.27
N GLU A 38 -4.94 3.01 -6.62
CA GLU A 38 -3.49 2.96 -6.87
C GLU A 38 -2.93 1.56 -6.60
N ARG A 39 -3.31 0.95 -5.47
CA ARG A 39 -2.87 -0.42 -5.11
C ARG A 39 -3.24 -1.42 -6.20
N PHE A 40 -4.47 -1.35 -6.73
CA PHE A 40 -4.90 -2.24 -7.81
C PHE A 40 -4.21 -1.93 -9.15
N GLN A 41 -3.89 -0.67 -9.44
CA GLN A 41 -3.13 -0.34 -10.64
C GLN A 41 -1.73 -0.96 -10.58
N TRP A 42 -1.07 -0.89 -9.43
CA TRP A 42 0.24 -1.53 -9.24
C TRP A 42 0.16 -3.06 -9.37
N LEU A 43 -0.88 -3.69 -8.83
CA LEU A 43 -1.12 -5.12 -9.02
C LEU A 43 -1.32 -5.47 -10.50
N HIS A 44 -2.05 -4.64 -11.26
CA HIS A 44 -2.22 -4.83 -12.70
C HIS A 44 -0.89 -4.71 -13.45
N ILE A 45 -0.06 -3.72 -13.11
CA ILE A 45 1.25 -3.49 -13.73
C ILE A 45 2.21 -4.68 -13.51
N LEU A 46 2.12 -5.37 -12.37
CA LEU A 46 2.92 -6.58 -12.13
C LEU A 46 2.61 -7.69 -13.15
N SER A 47 1.36 -7.79 -13.61
CA SER A 47 0.94 -8.77 -14.63
C SER A 47 1.00 -8.22 -16.06
N ASN A 48 1.00 -6.90 -16.21
CA ASN A 48 1.00 -6.18 -17.48
C ASN A 48 1.99 -5.00 -17.42
N PRO A 49 3.29 -5.23 -17.64
CA PRO A 49 4.32 -4.20 -17.47
C PRO A 49 4.16 -2.96 -18.37
N GLU A 50 3.43 -3.07 -19.47
CA GLU A 50 3.13 -1.97 -20.40
C GLU A 50 1.99 -1.07 -19.90
N ALA A 51 1.29 -1.44 -18.82
CA ALA A 51 0.25 -0.61 -18.24
C ALA A 51 0.83 0.64 -17.56
N GLU A 52 0.14 1.76 -17.69
CA GLU A 52 0.58 3.02 -17.10
C GLU A 52 0.23 3.11 -15.60
N PRO A 53 1.09 3.70 -14.76
CA PRO A 53 0.75 3.97 -13.37
C PRO A 53 -0.33 5.04 -13.27
N ARG A 54 -1.11 4.98 -12.19
CA ARG A 54 -2.10 6.00 -11.88
C ARG A 54 -1.41 7.22 -11.28
N LEU A 55 -1.78 8.42 -11.73
CA LEU A 55 -1.39 9.66 -11.06
C LEU A 55 -2.07 9.77 -9.70
N VAL A 56 -1.27 10.02 -8.66
CA VAL A 56 -1.72 10.25 -7.29
C VAL A 56 -1.43 11.70 -6.94
N SER A 57 -2.34 12.37 -6.24
CA SER A 57 -2.11 13.74 -5.82
C SER A 57 -0.99 13.80 -4.78
N VAL A 58 -0.21 14.88 -4.81
CA VAL A 58 0.87 15.14 -3.84
C VAL A 58 0.33 15.09 -2.39
N VAL A 59 -0.89 15.59 -2.17
CA VAL A 59 -1.54 15.56 -0.86
C VAL A 59 -1.76 14.13 -0.34
N ILE A 60 -2.17 13.20 -1.21
CA ILE A 60 -2.35 11.79 -0.81
C ILE A 60 -0.98 11.16 -0.51
N GLU A 61 0.03 11.47 -1.32
CA GLU A 61 1.39 10.97 -1.11
C GLU A 61 1.98 11.42 0.24
N GLU A 62 1.83 12.71 0.57
CA GLU A 62 2.26 13.26 1.86
C GLU A 62 1.56 12.57 3.04
N LYS A 63 0.27 12.28 2.92
CA LYS A 63 -0.49 11.56 3.96
C LYS A 63 -0.06 10.10 4.08
N ILE A 64 0.31 9.43 2.99
CA ILE A 64 0.86 8.07 3.03
C ILE A 64 2.19 8.08 3.79
N GLU A 65 3.09 9.03 3.50
CA GLU A 65 4.36 9.16 4.21
C GLU A 65 4.19 9.52 5.69
N GLN A 66 3.22 10.37 6.04
CA GLN A 66 2.86 10.62 7.44
C GLN A 66 2.31 9.36 8.12
N THR A 67 1.45 8.61 7.42
CA THR A 67 0.87 7.36 7.93
C THR A 67 1.96 6.31 8.18
N LYS A 68 2.96 6.21 7.30
CA LYS A 68 4.13 5.34 7.48
C LYS A 68 4.90 5.67 8.77
N LYS A 69 5.08 6.95 9.08
CA LYS A 69 5.70 7.40 10.35
C LYS A 69 4.84 7.04 11.55
N LEU A 70 3.52 7.20 11.46
CA LEU A 70 2.59 6.82 12.53
C LEU A 70 2.62 5.31 12.76
N ILE A 71 2.55 4.49 11.72
CA ILE A 71 2.65 3.03 11.83
C ILE A 71 3.90 2.62 12.63
N ALA A 72 5.05 3.22 12.32
CA ALA A 72 6.30 2.98 13.05
C ALA A 72 6.21 3.46 14.51
N MET A 73 5.72 4.68 14.75
CA MET A 73 5.58 5.26 16.09
C MET A 73 4.67 4.42 17.00
N TYR A 74 3.59 3.87 16.45
CA TYR A 74 2.63 3.05 17.19
C TYR A 74 3.04 1.57 17.28
N ASN A 75 4.17 1.17 16.68
CA ASN A 75 4.58 -0.23 16.52
C ASN A 75 3.42 -1.10 16.00
N TYR A 76 2.64 -0.56 15.06
CA TYR A 76 1.40 -1.19 14.61
C TYR A 76 1.69 -2.51 13.92
N LYS A 77 0.94 -3.55 14.33
CA LYS A 77 0.98 -4.88 13.73
C LYS A 77 -0.32 -5.09 12.94
N PRO A 78 -0.27 -5.26 11.61
CA PRO A 78 -1.47 -5.49 10.82
C PRO A 78 -2.14 -6.80 11.24
N ILE A 79 -3.46 -6.75 11.41
CA ILE A 79 -4.30 -7.93 11.73
C ILE A 79 -4.38 -8.88 10.52
N HIS A 80 -4.25 -8.34 9.32
CA HIS A 80 -4.38 -9.06 8.07
C HIS A 80 -3.08 -8.91 7.30
N GLN A 81 -2.50 -10.02 6.86
CA GLN A 81 -1.38 -9.93 5.93
C GLN A 81 -1.88 -9.40 4.58
N ASN A 82 -0.99 -8.82 3.79
CA ASN A 82 -1.33 -8.45 2.42
C ASN A 82 -1.64 -9.75 1.65
N PRO A 83 -2.87 -9.93 1.13
CA PRO A 83 -3.25 -11.16 0.42
C PRO A 83 -2.46 -11.38 -0.88
N PHE A 84 -1.66 -10.39 -1.30
CA PHE A 84 -0.83 -10.44 -2.51
C PHE A 84 0.69 -10.53 -2.21
N ASP A 85 1.10 -10.72 -0.95
CA ASP A 85 2.50 -10.95 -0.58
C ASP A 85 2.87 -12.42 -0.84
N PHE A 86 2.93 -12.82 -2.11
CA PHE A 86 3.15 -14.21 -2.53
C PHE A 86 4.64 -14.63 -2.56
N GLU A 87 5.60 -13.72 -2.36
CA GLU A 87 7.03 -13.98 -2.60
C GLU A 87 7.90 -14.11 -1.33
N LYS A 88 7.31 -14.30 -0.15
CA LYS A 88 8.09 -14.61 1.07
C LYS A 88 7.97 -16.05 1.59
N THR A 89 7.11 -16.86 1.00
CA THR A 89 6.84 -18.24 1.48
C THR A 89 7.53 -19.34 0.69
N GLU A 90 8.30 -19.05 -0.36
CA GLU A 90 8.92 -20.09 -1.22
C GLU A 90 10.45 -20.23 -1.09
N THR A 91 11.11 -19.56 -0.12
CA THR A 91 12.56 -19.71 0.13
C THR A 91 12.92 -20.52 1.38
N GLU A 92 11.98 -21.25 1.98
CA GLU A 92 12.25 -22.14 3.11
C GLU A 92 11.89 -23.60 2.78
N PHE A 93 12.54 -24.22 1.78
CA PHE A 93 12.76 -25.68 1.71
C PHE A 93 14.04 -26.00 0.94
#